data_AF-A0A4Y2MFH5-F1
#
_entry.id   AF-A0A4Y2MFH5-F1
#
_cell.length_a   1.000
_cell.length_b   1.000
_cell.length_c   1.000
_cell.angle_alpha   90.00
_cell.angle_beta   90.00
_cell.angle_gamma   90.00
#
_symmetry.space_group_name_H-M   'P 1'
#
loop_
_entity.id
_entity.type
_entity.pdbx_description
1 polymer ?
#
loop_
_entity_poly.entity_id
_entity_poly.type
_entity_poly.pdbx_seq_one_letter_code
_entity_poly.pdbx_strand_id
1 'polypeptide(L)'
;MTINLLSLRIALAPVIVNLNLRIVIDEFNESLKSLNDSLKDLGESPVYKKRCRYRRYSQEKAQKINSAVKRKLLNANSSDEEDYSKDEMVNHLINAYQNCKNRTKKTMILTLLPDSWIIREIATMFNTPNYQVRQAKKLLTQKMILSTPDPRPGKNLLIETVDLI
;
A
#
# COMPACT_ATOMS: atom_id res chain seq x y z
N MET A 1 50.39 6.93 59.02
CA MET A 1 49.22 6.05 58.77
C MET A 1 48.94 6.06 57.27
N THR A 2 49.62 5.20 56.50
CA THR A 2 49.56 5.19 55.03
C THR A 2 48.35 4.37 54.58
N ILE A 3 47.32 5.03 54.05
CA ILE A 3 46.18 4.36 53.46
C ILE A 3 46.69 3.62 52.22
N ASN A 4 46.59 2.29 52.23
CA ASN A 4 47.04 1.45 51.13
C ASN A 4 46.17 1.74 49.88
N LEU A 5 46.78 2.36 48.87
CA LEU A 5 46.14 2.77 47.61
C LEU A 5 45.42 1.60 46.91
N LEU A 6 45.91 0.37 47.09
CA LEU A 6 45.27 -0.83 46.56
C LEU A 6 43.94 -1.12 47.25
N SER A 7 43.89 -0.96 48.58
CA SER A 7 42.68 -1.17 49.39
C SER A 7 41.61 -0.13 49.09
N LEU A 8 42.03 1.14 48.88
CA LEU A 8 41.14 2.22 48.48
C LEU A 8 40.54 1.99 47.08
N ARG A 9 41.34 1.49 46.12
CA ARG A 9 40.85 1.14 44.78
C ARG A 9 39.85 -0.02 44.78
N ILE A 10 40.09 -1.06 45.58
CA ILE A 10 39.18 -2.19 45.71
C ILE A 10 37.85 -1.74 46.34
N ALA A 11 37.90 -0.86 47.34
CA ALA A 11 36.70 -0.33 48.00
C ALA A 11 35.88 0.62 47.09
N LEU A 12 36.54 1.39 46.21
CA LEU A 12 35.88 2.35 45.32
C LEU A 12 35.37 1.74 44.00
N ALA A 13 35.92 0.61 43.56
CA ALA A 13 35.50 -0.08 42.33
C ALA A 13 33.98 -0.35 42.23
N PRO A 14 33.29 -0.91 43.25
CA PRO A 14 31.85 -1.15 43.17
C PRO A 14 31.02 0.13 43.14
N VAL A 15 31.50 1.21 43.77
CA VAL A 15 30.85 2.52 43.77
C VAL A 15 30.92 3.15 42.37
N ILE A 16 32.09 3.08 41.73
CA ILE A 16 32.31 3.59 40.37
C ILE A 16 31.46 2.82 39.35
N VAL A 17 31.40 1.48 39.46
CA VAL A 17 30.56 0.66 38.57
C VAL A 17 29.08 1.00 38.72
N ASN A 18 28.58 1.18 39.95
CA ASN A 18 27.19 1.58 40.18
C ASN A 18 26.88 2.98 39.64
N LEU A 19 27.79 3.94 39.80
CA LEU A 19 27.63 5.28 39.25
C LEU A 19 27.53 5.23 37.72
N ASN A 20 28.44 4.51 37.07
CA ASN A 20 28.45 4.35 35.61
C ASN A 20 27.19 3.66 35.10
N LEU A 21 26.72 2.61 35.78
CA LEU A 21 25.47 1.93 35.44
C LEU A 21 24.27 2.88 35.53
N ARG A 22 24.24 3.75 36.55
CA ARG A 22 23.17 4.72 36.76
C ARG A 22 23.17 5.80 35.67
N ILE A 23 24.34 6.33 35.34
CA ILE A 23 24.51 7.29 34.23
C ILE A 23 23.99 6.70 32.91
N VAL A 24 24.40 5.47 32.57
CA VAL A 24 23.95 4.78 31.35
C VAL A 24 22.43 4.54 31.35
N ILE A 25 21.84 4.23 32.51
CA ILE A 25 20.39 4.04 32.64
C ILE A 25 19.64 5.36 32.41
N ASP A 26 20.16 6.47 32.93
CA ASP A 26 19.54 7.78 32.82
C ASP A 26 19.61 8.30 31.37
N GLU A 27 20.77 8.20 30.72
CA GLU A 27 20.94 8.51 29.28
C GLU A 27 19.99 7.67 28.39
N PHE A 28 19.84 6.39 28.70
CA PHE A 28 18.90 5.52 28.00
C PHE A 28 17.45 5.96 28.20
N ASN A 29 17.07 6.40 29.40
CA ASN A 29 15.70 6.85 29.68
C ASN A 29 15.38 8.16 28.94
N GLU A 30 16.34 9.09 28.86
CA GLU A 30 16.19 10.32 28.08
C GLU A 30 16.04 10.03 26.59
N SER A 31 16.90 9.16 26.04
CA SER A 31 16.82 8.72 24.65
C SER A 31 15.47 8.06 24.34
N LEU A 32 14.96 7.22 25.25
CA LEU A 32 13.67 6.56 25.09
C LEU A 32 12.51 7.56 25.17
N LYS A 33 12.62 8.60 26.00
CA LYS A 33 11.63 9.68 26.06
C LYS A 33 11.59 10.45 24.74
N SER A 34 12.74 10.89 24.24
CA SER A 34 12.84 11.57 22.94
C SER A 34 12.31 10.73 21.78
N LEU A 35 12.56 9.42 21.79
CA LEU A 35 12.00 8.49 20.82
C LEU A 35 10.47 8.43 20.92
N ASN A 36 9.92 8.32 22.13
CA ASN A 36 8.47 8.26 22.34
C ASN A 36 7.76 9.55 21.94
N ASP A 37 8.40 10.70 22.15
CA ASP A 37 7.89 11.99 21.68
C ASP A 37 7.84 12.00 20.13
N SER A 38 8.90 11.52 19.47
CA SER A 38 8.91 11.38 18.00
C SER A 38 7.83 10.40 17.49
N LEU A 39 7.57 9.32 18.23
CA LEU A 39 6.52 8.35 17.89
C LEU A 39 5.11 8.94 18.04
N LYS A 40 4.92 9.87 18.98
CA LYS A 40 3.66 10.59 19.15
C LYS A 40 3.33 11.40 17.91
N ASP A 41 4.32 12.05 17.30
CA ASP A 41 4.16 12.80 16.04
C ASP A 41 3.80 11.87 14.86
N LEU A 42 4.27 10.61 14.90
CA LEU A 42 3.90 9.57 13.92
C LEU A 42 2.51 8.96 14.19
N GLY A 43 1.85 9.29 15.30
CA GLY A 43 0.58 8.71 15.75
C GLY A 43 0.70 7.29 16.30
N GLU A 44 1.91 6.89 16.72
CA GLU A 44 2.19 5.55 17.22
C GLU A 44 2.23 5.48 18.75
N SER A 45 1.94 4.30 19.29
CA SER A 45 1.98 4.11 20.74
C SER A 45 3.41 4.19 21.29
N PRO A 46 3.61 4.58 22.55
CA PRO A 46 4.94 4.60 23.16
C PRO A 46 5.58 3.21 23.23
N VAL A 47 6.92 3.18 23.27
CA VAL A 47 7.72 2.00 23.55
C VAL A 47 7.83 1.83 25.07
N TYR A 48 7.42 0.66 25.56
CA TYR A 48 7.46 0.32 26.97
C TYR A 48 8.75 -0.44 27.30
N LYS A 49 9.68 0.20 28.02
CA LYS A 49 10.98 -0.38 28.45
C LYS A 49 10.86 -1.78 29.05
N LYS A 50 9.87 -1.99 29.93
CA LYS A 50 9.62 -3.29 30.58
C LYS A 50 9.27 -4.39 29.58
N ARG A 51 8.57 -4.04 28.48
CA ARG A 51 8.12 -4.99 27.46
C ARG A 51 9.18 -5.30 26.42
N CYS A 52 10.21 -4.45 26.26
CA CYS A 52 11.31 -4.70 25.32
C CYS A 52 12.12 -5.96 25.63
N ARG A 53 12.04 -6.49 26.86
CA ARG A 53 12.64 -7.77 27.22
C ARG A 53 11.98 -8.95 26.49
N TYR A 54 10.73 -8.81 26.05
CA TYR A 54 10.03 -9.84 25.29
C TYR A 54 10.34 -9.69 23.80
N ARG A 55 11.02 -10.69 23.23
CA ARG A 55 11.42 -10.73 21.82
C ARG A 55 10.28 -10.45 20.84
N ARG A 56 9.10 -11.04 21.10
CA ARG A 56 7.91 -10.84 20.24
C ARG A 56 7.48 -9.37 20.21
N TYR A 57 7.41 -8.72 21.38
CA TYR A 57 7.02 -7.32 21.47
C TYR A 57 8.02 -6.41 20.76
N SER A 58 9.33 -6.61 20.98
CA SER A 58 10.35 -5.75 20.37
C SER A 58 10.35 -5.87 18.84
N GLN A 59 10.18 -7.08 18.31
CA GLN A 59 10.08 -7.33 16.87
C GLN A 59 8.81 -6.71 16.26
N GLU A 60 7.63 -7.00 16.82
CA GLU A 60 6.35 -6.46 16.34
C GLU A 60 6.35 -4.92 16.41
N LYS A 61 6.88 -4.35 17.50
CA LYS A 61 6.94 -2.90 17.68
C LYS A 61 7.89 -2.24 16.69
N ALA A 62 9.06 -2.82 16.45
CA ALA A 62 10.01 -2.32 15.45
C ALA A 62 9.41 -2.38 14.04
N GLN A 63 8.72 -3.47 13.68
CA GLN A 63 8.03 -3.58 12.39
C GLN A 63 6.94 -2.52 12.23
N LYS A 64 6.15 -2.26 13.28
CA LYS A 64 5.10 -1.24 13.27
C LYS A 64 5.66 0.17 13.13
N ILE A 65 6.75 0.47 13.83
CA ILE A 65 7.44 1.77 13.70
C ILE A 65 7.97 1.93 12.27
N ASN A 66 8.64 0.91 11.72
CA ASN A 66 9.17 0.95 10.36
C ASN A 66 8.07 1.11 9.31
N SER A 67 6.91 0.47 9.47
CA SER A 67 5.79 0.65 8.55
C SER A 67 5.16 2.05 8.68
N ALA A 68 5.05 2.60 9.89
CA ALA A 68 4.57 3.96 10.10
C ALA A 68 5.50 5.02 9.49
N VAL A 69 6.82 4.86 9.65
CA VAL A 69 7.83 5.72 9.02
C VAL A 69 7.76 5.60 7.51
N LYS A 70 7.71 4.39 6.96
CA LYS A 70 7.55 4.18 5.51
C LYS A 70 6.29 4.85 4.98
N ARG A 71 5.16 4.69 5.66
CA ARG A 71 3.90 5.33 5.28
C ARG A 71 4.06 6.85 5.26
N LYS A 72 4.62 7.46 6.30
CA LYS A 72 4.82 8.92 6.37
C LYS A 72 5.83 9.43 5.34
N LEU A 73 6.90 8.68 5.07
CA LEU A 73 7.88 9.02 4.05
C LEU A 73 7.30 8.92 2.63
N LEU A 74 6.50 7.88 2.36
CA LEU A 74 5.77 7.74 1.10
C LEU A 74 4.72 8.84 0.93
N ASN A 75 4.04 9.23 2.02
CA ASN A 75 3.08 10.33 2.00
C ASN A 75 3.73 11.73 1.92
N ALA A 76 5.03 11.85 2.25
CA ALA A 76 5.81 13.08 2.10
C ALA A 76 6.48 13.18 0.73
N ASN A 77 6.79 12.03 0.11
CA ASN A 77 7.23 11.95 -1.29
C ASN A 77 6.05 12.06 -2.27
N SER A 78 4.81 11.85 -1.81
CA SER A 78 3.62 12.35 -2.49
C SER A 78 3.38 13.80 -2.09
N SER A 79 4.34 14.68 -2.44
CA SER A 79 4.05 16.10 -2.52
C SER A 79 2.81 16.26 -3.40
N ASP A 80 1.83 16.98 -2.87
CA ASP A 80 0.47 17.16 -3.38
C ASP A 80 0.41 17.91 -4.71
N GLU A 81 0.96 17.31 -5.77
CA GLU A 81 0.69 17.67 -7.16
C GLU A 81 0.63 16.35 -7.96
N GLU A 82 -0.53 16.03 -8.53
CA GLU A 82 -0.84 14.87 -9.41
C GLU A 82 -1.37 13.55 -8.80
N ASP A 83 -2.53 13.58 -8.14
CA ASP A 83 -3.44 12.41 -8.11
C ASP A 83 -4.90 12.71 -8.48
N TYR A 84 -5.35 13.97 -8.39
CA TYR A 84 -6.69 14.37 -8.83
C TYR A 84 -6.98 14.04 -10.30
N SER A 85 -5.98 14.13 -11.18
CA SER A 85 -6.17 13.90 -12.62
C SER A 85 -6.39 12.42 -12.99
N LYS A 86 -5.74 11.48 -12.28
CA LYS A 86 -5.92 10.04 -12.53
C LYS A 86 -7.30 9.58 -12.08
N ASP A 87 -7.72 10.01 -10.90
CA ASP A 87 -9.05 9.72 -10.39
C ASP A 87 -10.13 10.39 -11.24
N GLU A 88 -9.91 11.62 -11.73
CA GLU A 88 -10.84 12.30 -12.63
C GLU A 88 -11.01 11.54 -13.95
N MET A 89 -9.93 11.07 -14.57
CA MET A 89 -10.00 10.29 -15.81
C MET A 89 -10.74 8.96 -15.61
N VAL A 90 -10.46 8.26 -14.50
CA VAL A 90 -11.15 7.00 -14.16
C VAL A 90 -12.63 7.25 -13.92
N ASN A 91 -12.99 8.31 -13.18
CA ASN A 91 -14.37 8.71 -12.95
C ASN A 91 -15.08 9.07 -14.26
N HIS A 92 -14.41 9.76 -15.18
CA HIS A 92 -14.94 10.02 -16.52
C HIS A 92 -15.24 8.73 -17.29
N LEU A 93 -14.35 7.74 -17.22
CA LEU A 93 -14.56 6.43 -17.86
C LEU A 93 -15.71 5.66 -17.22
N ILE A 94 -15.83 5.69 -15.89
CA ILE A 94 -16.96 5.07 -15.17
C ILE A 94 -18.28 5.72 -15.61
N ASN A 95 -18.34 7.05 -15.64
CA ASN A 95 -19.51 7.80 -16.07
C ASN A 95 -19.87 7.50 -17.55
N ALA A 96 -18.88 7.50 -18.44
CA ALA A 96 -19.06 7.15 -19.84
C ALA A 96 -19.59 5.71 -19.99
N TYR A 97 -19.08 4.77 -19.19
CA TYR A 97 -19.50 3.38 -19.19
C TYR A 97 -20.96 3.20 -18.71
N GLN A 98 -21.34 3.89 -17.64
CA GLN A 98 -22.68 3.83 -17.07
C GLN A 98 -23.72 4.46 -18.00
N ASN A 99 -23.40 5.61 -18.60
CA ASN A 99 -24.28 6.33 -19.53
C ASN A 99 -24.38 5.67 -20.92
N CYS A 100 -23.47 4.77 -21.26
CA CYS A 100 -23.51 4.10 -22.55
C CYS A 100 -24.60 3.01 -22.60
N LYS A 101 -25.51 3.07 -23.58
CA LYS A 101 -26.49 1.98 -23.82
C LYS A 101 -25.92 0.83 -24.64
N ASN A 102 -24.94 1.10 -25.50
CA ASN A 102 -24.40 0.11 -26.43
C ASN A 102 -23.37 -0.79 -25.74
N ARG A 103 -23.65 -2.10 -25.70
CA ARG A 103 -22.77 -3.12 -25.10
C ARG A 103 -21.37 -3.16 -25.73
N THR A 104 -21.26 -2.98 -27.04
CA THR A 104 -19.98 -2.97 -27.76
C THR A 104 -19.09 -1.82 -27.28
N LYS A 105 -19.69 -0.62 -27.16
CA LYS A 105 -18.99 0.57 -26.64
C LYS A 105 -18.60 0.41 -25.17
N LYS A 106 -19.42 -0.25 -24.36
CA LYS A 106 -19.06 -0.60 -22.97
C LYS A 106 -17.81 -1.47 -22.91
N THR A 107 -17.75 -2.54 -23.71
CA THR A 107 -16.55 -3.39 -23.79
C THR A 107 -15.34 -2.61 -24.27
N MET A 108 -15.53 -1.71 -25.24
CA MET A 108 -14.47 -0.83 -25.77
C MET A 108 -13.91 0.10 -24.68
N ILE A 109 -14.75 0.72 -23.86
CA ILE A 109 -14.30 1.56 -22.74
C ILE A 109 -13.44 0.76 -21.76
N LEU A 110 -13.82 -0.49 -21.46
CA LEU A 110 -13.03 -1.36 -20.58
C LEU A 110 -11.65 -1.73 -21.14
N THR A 111 -11.41 -1.58 -22.46
CA THR A 111 -10.07 -1.79 -23.06
C THR A 111 -9.10 -0.65 -22.79
N LEU A 112 -9.58 0.51 -22.32
CA LEU A 112 -8.73 1.65 -21.96
C LEU A 112 -8.09 1.50 -20.57
N LEU A 113 -8.53 0.51 -19.80
CA LEU A 113 -8.06 0.31 -18.44
C LEU A 113 -6.66 -0.33 -18.42
N PRO A 114 -5.81 0.02 -17.44
CA PRO A 114 -4.49 -0.58 -17.29
C PRO A 114 -4.56 -2.11 -17.11
N ASP A 115 -3.62 -2.82 -17.74
CA ASP A 115 -3.53 -4.29 -17.61
C ASP A 115 -3.20 -4.76 -16.19
N SER A 116 -2.55 -3.90 -15.40
CA SER A 116 -2.15 -4.15 -14.01
C SER A 116 -3.34 -4.34 -13.06
N TRP A 117 -4.54 -3.87 -13.42
CA TRP A 117 -5.71 -3.88 -12.53
C TRP A 117 -6.35 -5.27 -12.44
N ILE A 118 -6.85 -5.64 -11.26
CA ILE A 118 -7.45 -6.95 -11.04
C ILE A 118 -8.88 -6.96 -11.59
N ILE A 119 -9.26 -8.07 -12.25
CA ILE A 119 -10.58 -8.22 -12.89
C ILE A 119 -11.73 -7.95 -11.92
N ARG A 120 -11.61 -8.42 -10.68
CA ARG A 120 -12.63 -8.24 -9.64
C ARG A 120 -12.78 -6.78 -9.24
N GLU A 121 -11.67 -6.06 -9.11
CA GLU A 121 -11.67 -4.63 -8.75
C GLU A 121 -12.35 -3.81 -9.85
N ILE A 122 -11.98 -4.05 -11.11
CA ILE A 122 -12.64 -3.42 -12.27
C ILE A 122 -14.14 -3.73 -12.28
N ALA A 123 -14.51 -5.00 -12.07
CA ALA A 123 -15.90 -5.41 -12.04
C ALA A 123 -16.72 -4.68 -10.97
N THR A 124 -16.13 -4.50 -9.78
CA THR A 124 -16.73 -3.74 -8.68
C THR A 124 -16.83 -2.25 -9.00
N MET A 125 -15.76 -1.61 -9.50
CA MET A 125 -15.74 -0.18 -9.82
C MET A 125 -16.74 0.19 -10.93
N PHE A 126 -16.82 -0.63 -11.97
CA PHE A 126 -17.68 -0.37 -13.13
C PHE A 126 -19.08 -1.01 -13.00
N ASN A 127 -19.37 -1.68 -11.87
CA ASN A 127 -20.59 -2.44 -11.62
C ASN A 127 -20.97 -3.34 -12.81
N THR A 128 -20.02 -4.19 -13.21
CA THR A 128 -20.14 -5.04 -14.41
C THR A 128 -19.79 -6.49 -14.10
N PRO A 129 -20.43 -7.47 -14.75
CA PRO A 129 -20.05 -8.87 -14.56
C PRO A 129 -18.62 -9.15 -15.05
N ASN A 130 -17.91 -10.00 -14.30
CA ASN A 130 -16.54 -10.43 -14.58
C ASN A 130 -16.30 -10.90 -16.03
N TYR A 131 -17.33 -11.47 -16.68
CA TYR A 131 -17.20 -11.92 -18.07
C TYR A 131 -16.91 -10.78 -19.04
N GLN A 132 -17.46 -9.58 -18.83
CA GLN A 132 -17.24 -8.43 -19.72
C GLN A 132 -15.81 -7.91 -19.59
N VAL A 133 -15.31 -7.84 -18.36
CA VAL A 133 -13.93 -7.45 -18.07
C VAL A 133 -12.93 -8.44 -18.69
N ARG A 134 -13.19 -9.75 -18.55
CA ARG A 134 -12.40 -10.80 -19.21
C ARG A 134 -12.39 -10.65 -20.72
N GLN A 135 -13.55 -10.37 -21.31
CA GLN A 135 -13.68 -10.16 -22.75
C GLN A 135 -12.89 -8.92 -23.20
N ALA A 136 -12.98 -7.81 -22.47
CA ALA A 136 -12.25 -6.59 -22.78
C ALA A 136 -10.73 -6.80 -22.68
N LYS A 137 -10.23 -7.45 -21.62
CA LYS A 137 -8.79 -7.77 -21.50
C LYS A 137 -8.31 -8.68 -22.63
N LYS A 138 -9.09 -9.71 -22.99
CA LYS A 138 -8.77 -10.56 -24.15
C LYS A 138 -8.70 -9.75 -25.44
N LEU A 139 -9.62 -8.82 -25.65
CA LEU A 139 -9.62 -7.93 -26.82
C LEU A 139 -8.42 -6.99 -26.82
N LEU A 140 -8.05 -6.43 -25.67
CA LEU A 140 -6.87 -5.57 -25.51
C LEU A 140 -5.59 -6.31 -25.94
N THR A 141 -5.41 -7.57 -25.52
CA THR A 141 -4.26 -8.38 -25.93
C THR A 141 -4.27 -8.72 -27.43
N GLN A 142 -5.44 -8.94 -28.03
CA GLN A 142 -5.55 -9.41 -29.42
C GLN A 142 -5.56 -8.29 -30.45
N LYS A 143 -6.20 -7.16 -30.13
CA LYS A 143 -6.54 -6.10 -31.08
C LYS A 143 -6.15 -4.70 -30.62
N MET A 144 -5.56 -4.55 -29.43
CA MET A 144 -5.19 -3.28 -28.79
C MET A 144 -6.39 -2.47 -28.27
N ILE A 145 -6.10 -1.26 -27.76
CA ILE A 145 -7.07 -0.32 -27.20
C ILE A 145 -8.17 0.06 -28.20
N LEU A 146 -9.35 0.40 -27.69
CA LEU A 146 -10.52 0.83 -28.46
C LEU A 146 -11.05 -0.20 -29.48
N SER A 147 -10.70 -1.46 -29.30
CA SER A 147 -11.15 -2.53 -30.17
C SER A 147 -12.58 -2.97 -29.90
N THR A 148 -13.30 -3.29 -30.97
CA THR A 148 -14.65 -3.88 -30.89
C THR A 148 -14.61 -5.40 -30.97
N PRO A 149 -15.50 -6.11 -30.26
CA PRO A 149 -15.72 -7.53 -30.47
C PRO A 149 -16.08 -7.85 -31.92
N ASP A 150 -15.64 -9.00 -32.42
CA ASP A 150 -16.06 -9.48 -33.74
C ASP A 150 -17.57 -9.67 -33.80
N PRO A 151 -18.21 -9.27 -34.93
CA PRO A 151 -19.60 -9.57 -35.15
C PRO A 151 -19.78 -11.10 -35.14
N ARG A 152 -20.86 -11.57 -34.50
CA ARG A 152 -21.19 -12.99 -34.59
C ARG A 152 -21.47 -13.31 -36.06
N PRO A 153 -20.91 -14.39 -36.61
CA PRO A 153 -21.27 -14.83 -37.95
C PRO A 153 -22.78 -15.03 -37.99
N GLY A 154 -23.45 -14.25 -38.83
CA GLY A 154 -24.89 -14.35 -39.02
C GLY A 154 -25.23 -15.69 -39.68
N LYS A 155 -26.48 -16.11 -39.54
CA LYS A 155 -27.03 -17.11 -40.45
C LYS A 155 -27.27 -16.40 -41.77
N ASN A 156 -26.42 -16.67 -42.77
CA ASN A 156 -26.74 -16.26 -44.13
C ASN A 156 -27.96 -17.08 -44.58
N LEU A 157 -28.95 -16.42 -45.16
CA LEU A 157 -30.01 -17.13 -45.88
C LEU A 157 -29.33 -17.90 -47.02
N LEU A 158 -29.77 -19.14 -47.25
CA LEU A 158 -29.35 -19.86 -48.44
C LEU A 158 -29.84 -19.09 -49.66
N ILE A 159 -29.00 -18.99 -50.68
CA ILE A 159 -29.29 -18.26 -51.93
C ILE A 159 -30.64 -18.71 -52.52
N GLU A 160 -30.93 -20.01 -52.44
CA GLU A 160 -32.20 -20.62 -52.87
C GLU A 160 -33.45 -20.02 -52.20
N THR A 161 -33.34 -19.50 -50.98
CA THR A 161 -34.46 -18.88 -50.25
C THR A 161 -34.63 -17.39 -50.61
N VAL A 162 -33.56 -16.73 -51.06
CA VAL A 162 -33.59 -15.31 -51.45
C VAL A 162 -34.26 -15.13 -52.81
N ASP A 163 -34.12 -16.11 -53.71
CA ASP A 163 -34.74 -16.11 -55.04
C ASP A 163 -36.25 -16.42 -55.05
N LEU A 164 -36.83 -16.78 -53.89
CA LEU A 164 -38.25 -17.11 -53.71
C LEU A 164 -39.11 -15.94 -53.20
N ILE A 165 -38.52 -14.78 -52.93
CA ILE A 165 -39.18 -13.54 -52.45
C ILE A 165 -39.21 -12.52 -53.59
#